data_AF-A0A969CTF9-F1
#
_entry.id   AF-A0A969CTF9-F1
#
_cell.length_a   1.000
_cell.length_b   1.000
_cell.length_c   1.000
_cell.angle_alpha   90.00
_cell.angle_beta   90.00
_cell.angle_gamma   90.00
#
_symmetry.space_group_name_H-M   'P 1'
#
loop_
_entity.id
_entity.type
_entity.pdbx_description
1 polymer ?
#
loop_
_entity_poly.entity_id
_entity_poly.type
_entity_poly.pdbx_seq_one_letter_code
_entity_poly.pdbx_strand_id
1 'polypeptide(L)'
;MRIPRVGGKVMRSLGVEVKTLAANEIVTALMNKEIEVVEWSGPYDDERLGLDQAASYYYRPGWWSPSETLEALINLNQWHQLP
;
A
#
# COMPACT_ATOMS: atom_id res chain seq x y z
N MET A 1 4.05 -10.36 -1.78
CA MET A 1 3.14 -9.39 -1.12
C MET A 1 3.45 -7.98 -1.57
N ARG A 2 2.44 -7.14 -1.84
CA ARG A 2 2.63 -5.68 -1.95
C ARG A 2 2.32 -5.02 -0.62
N ILE A 3 3.36 -4.47 0.02
CA ILE A 3 3.29 -3.75 1.30
C ILE A 3 4.45 -2.73 1.39
N PRO A 4 4.18 -1.42 1.27
CA PRO A 4 5.14 -0.34 1.49
C PRO A 4 5.80 -0.26 2.89
N ARG A 5 6.82 0.62 2.93
CA ARG A 5 7.41 1.21 4.15
C ARG A 5 7.90 0.17 5.18
N VAL A 6 7.70 0.47 6.46
CA VAL A 6 8.21 -0.30 7.61
C VAL A 6 7.58 -1.69 7.65
N GLY A 7 6.29 -1.80 7.31
CA GLY A 7 5.61 -3.09 7.18
C GLY A 7 6.33 -4.03 6.22
N GLY A 8 6.73 -3.54 5.05
CA GLY A 8 7.51 -4.33 4.09
C GLY A 8 8.89 -4.77 4.60
N LYS A 9 9.55 -3.97 5.44
CA LYS A 9 10.84 -4.38 6.06
C LYS A 9 10.64 -5.53 7.05
N VAL A 10 9.61 -5.44 7.90
CA VAL A 10 9.26 -6.50 8.85
C VAL A 10 8.84 -7.77 8.10
N MET A 11 7.98 -7.67 7.09
CA MET A 11 7.55 -8.83 6.31
C MET A 11 8.72 -9.52 5.59
N ARG A 12 9.69 -8.77 5.07
CA ARG A 12 10.94 -9.36 4.53
C ARG A 12 11.73 -10.14 5.58
N SER A 13 11.83 -9.66 6.82
CA SER A 13 12.50 -10.40 7.90
C SER A 13 11.78 -11.71 8.29
N LEU A 14 10.50 -11.82 7.95
CA LEU A 14 9.69 -13.02 8.12
C LEU A 14 9.72 -13.94 6.89
N GLY A 15 10.55 -13.64 5.88
CA GLY A 15 10.69 -14.45 4.67
C GLY A 15 9.70 -14.14 3.55
N VAL A 16 8.88 -13.09 3.69
CA VAL A 16 7.94 -12.70 2.64
C VAL A 16 8.65 -11.92 1.54
N GLU A 17 8.45 -12.35 0.28
CA GLU A 17 8.86 -11.57 -0.88
C GLU A 17 7.97 -10.32 -1.02
N VAL A 18 8.55 -9.14 -0.82
CA VAL A 18 7.84 -7.86 -0.89
C VAL A 18 8.15 -7.15 -2.19
N LYS A 19 7.10 -6.92 -3.00
CA LYS A 19 7.15 -6.20 -4.27
C LYS A 19 6.52 -4.81 -4.14
N THR A 20 7.10 -3.84 -4.84
CA THR A 20 6.53 -2.49 -5.00
C THR A 20 5.84 -2.43 -6.36
N LEU A 21 4.56 -2.09 -6.37
CA LEU A 21 3.74 -1.94 -7.58
C LEU A 21 3.01 -0.60 -7.52
N ALA A 22 2.79 0.02 -8.68
CA ALA A 22 1.93 1.17 -8.80
C ALA A 22 0.45 0.75 -8.63
N ALA A 23 -0.41 1.67 -8.19
CA ALA A 23 -1.80 1.37 -7.85
C ALA A 23 -2.57 0.70 -9.01
N ASN A 24 -2.37 1.20 -10.23
CA ASN A 24 -3.00 0.70 -11.45
C ASN A 24 -2.54 -0.70 -11.89
N GLU A 25 -1.47 -1.23 -11.29
CA GLU A 25 -0.92 -2.56 -11.60
C GLU A 25 -1.39 -3.63 -10.61
N ILE A 26 -1.87 -3.21 -9.42
CA ILE A 26 -2.14 -4.11 -8.29
C ILE A 26 -3.16 -5.20 -8.64
N VAL A 27 -4.31 -4.82 -9.19
CA VAL A 27 -5.40 -5.77 -9.50
C VAL A 27 -4.96 -6.78 -10.55
N THR A 28 -4.34 -6.31 -11.63
CA THR A 28 -3.82 -7.18 -12.68
C THR A 28 -2.75 -8.14 -12.14
N ALA A 29 -1.85 -7.65 -11.30
CA ALA A 29 -0.81 -8.47 -10.69
C ALA A 29 -1.39 -9.54 -9.73
N LEU A 30 -2.50 -9.25 -9.04
CA LEU A 30 -3.23 -10.25 -8.23
C LEU A 30 -3.91 -11.29 -9.12
N MET A 31 -4.66 -10.86 -10.16
CA MET A 31 -5.37 -11.76 -11.07
C MET A 31 -4.39 -12.70 -11.80
N ASN A 32 -3.23 -12.18 -12.20
CA ASN A 32 -2.16 -12.95 -12.85
C ASN A 32 -1.30 -13.76 -11.88
N LYS A 33 -1.55 -13.66 -10.57
CA LYS A 33 -0.77 -14.30 -9.50
C LYS A 33 0.72 -13.92 -9.47
N GLU A 34 1.06 -12.73 -9.95
CA GLU A 34 2.41 -12.15 -9.79
C GLU A 34 2.67 -11.72 -8.33
N ILE A 35 1.60 -11.41 -7.62
CA ILE A 35 1.54 -11.28 -6.16
C ILE A 35 0.32 -12.04 -5.62
N GLU A 36 0.43 -12.57 -4.41
CA GLU A 36 -0.65 -13.33 -3.76
C GLU A 36 -1.39 -12.53 -2.68
N VAL A 37 -0.75 -11.45 -2.18
CA VAL A 37 -1.23 -10.65 -1.06
C VAL A 37 -0.96 -9.17 -1.34
N VAL A 38 -1.92 -8.32 -1.04
CA VAL A 38 -1.77 -6.87 -1.09
C VAL A 38 -2.35 -6.22 0.17
N GLU A 39 -1.77 -5.08 0.53
CA GLU A 39 -2.43 -4.07 1.33
C GLU A 39 -2.46 -2.74 0.58
N TRP A 40 -3.48 -1.92 0.83
CA TRP A 40 -3.67 -0.63 0.18
C TRP A 40 -4.04 0.49 1.16
N SER A 41 -5.30 0.57 1.61
CA SER A 41 -5.75 1.60 2.55
C SER A 41 -6.81 1.05 3.51
N GLY A 42 -8.00 0.75 3.02
CA GLY A 42 -9.16 0.38 3.83
C GLY A 42 -10.41 0.18 2.97
N PRO A 43 -11.55 -0.22 3.57
CA PRO A 43 -12.66 -0.80 2.81
C PRO A 43 -13.13 0.04 1.61
N TYR A 44 -13.22 1.35 1.77
CA TYR A 44 -13.69 2.26 0.72
C TYR A 44 -12.73 2.35 -0.47
N ASP A 45 -11.44 2.59 -0.21
CA ASP A 45 -10.46 2.72 -1.29
C ASP A 45 -10.15 1.37 -1.93
N ASP A 46 -10.16 0.30 -1.14
CA ASP A 46 -9.85 -1.06 -1.58
C ASP A 46 -10.94 -1.62 -2.51
N GLU A 47 -12.23 -1.33 -2.22
CA GLU A 47 -13.36 -1.63 -3.11
C GLU A 47 -13.27 -0.83 -4.42
N ARG A 48 -12.97 0.48 -4.34
CA ARG A 48 -12.81 1.33 -5.53
C ARG A 48 -11.64 0.90 -6.41
N LEU A 49 -10.60 0.34 -5.80
CA LEU A 49 -9.48 -0.26 -6.52
C LEU A 49 -9.87 -1.60 -7.16
N GLY A 50 -10.87 -2.31 -6.63
CA GLY A 50 -11.39 -3.58 -7.14
C GLY A 50 -10.67 -4.81 -6.58
N LEU A 51 -10.12 -4.73 -5.36
CA LEU A 51 -9.37 -5.83 -4.75
C LEU A 51 -10.24 -7.06 -4.45
N ASP A 52 -11.52 -6.84 -4.16
CA ASP A 52 -12.53 -7.87 -3.90
C ASP A 52 -12.77 -8.78 -5.12
N GLN A 53 -12.47 -8.30 -6.33
CA GLN A 53 -12.59 -9.07 -7.57
C GLN A 53 -11.41 -10.03 -7.77
N ALA A 54 -10.26 -9.77 -7.13
CA ALA A 54 -9.03 -10.53 -7.30
C ALA A 54 -8.59 -11.31 -6.04
N ALA A 55 -9.13 -10.98 -4.86
CA ALA A 55 -8.79 -11.62 -3.60
C ALA A 55 -10.05 -11.86 -2.73
N SER A 56 -10.17 -13.06 -2.17
CA SER A 56 -11.34 -13.47 -1.38
C SER A 56 -11.23 -13.23 0.13
N TYR A 57 -10.02 -12.92 0.63
CA TYR A 57 -9.76 -12.80 2.06
C TYR A 57 -9.26 -11.41 2.41
N TYR A 58 -9.93 -10.76 3.36
CA TYR A 58 -9.60 -9.42 3.82
C TYR A 58 -9.22 -9.44 5.32
N TYR A 59 -7.91 -9.44 5.58
CA TYR A 59 -7.36 -9.56 6.95
C TYR A 59 -7.34 -8.22 7.68
N ARG A 60 -7.45 -8.27 9.02
CA ARG A 60 -7.38 -7.12 9.94
C ARG A 60 -6.78 -7.52 11.30
N PRO A 61 -6.15 -6.60 12.05
CA PRO A 61 -5.86 -5.19 11.70
C PRO A 61 -4.61 -5.05 10.80
N GLY A 62 -4.53 -3.94 10.05
CA GLY A 62 -3.31 -3.50 9.36
C GLY A 62 -2.29 -2.92 10.35
N TRP A 63 -1.64 -3.78 11.13
CA TRP A 63 -0.78 -3.39 12.25
C TRP A 63 0.41 -2.49 11.87
N TRP A 64 0.81 -2.47 10.61
CA TRP A 64 1.89 -1.61 10.10
C TRP A 64 1.46 -0.15 9.90
N SER A 65 0.15 0.11 9.78
CA SER A 65 -0.45 1.44 9.62
C SER A 65 -1.64 1.61 10.58
N PRO A 66 -1.40 1.68 11.90
CA PRO A 66 -2.48 1.87 12.89
C PRO A 66 -3.14 3.26 12.78
N SER A 67 -2.41 4.23 12.23
CA SER A 67 -2.87 5.56 11.87
C SER A 67 -2.02 6.05 10.70
N GLU A 68 -2.67 6.53 9.64
CA GLU A 68 -1.98 7.14 8.51
C GLU A 68 -2.08 8.67 8.62
N THR A 69 -0.93 9.34 8.67
CA THR A 69 -0.85 10.79 8.52
C THR A 69 -0.34 11.10 7.12
N LEU A 70 -1.10 11.90 6.38
CA LEU A 70 -0.68 12.42 5.09
C LEU A 70 0.15 13.69 5.28
N GLU A 71 1.19 13.84 4.46
CA GLU A 71 2.11 14.97 4.52
C GLU A 71 2.02 15.79 3.23
N ALA A 72 1.90 17.10 3.36
CA ALA A 72 2.10 18.04 2.27
C ALA A 72 3.55 18.54 2.32
N LEU A 73 4.39 18.06 1.41
CA LEU A 73 5.78 18.48 1.31
C LEU A 73 5.89 19.71 0.41
N ILE A 74 6.46 20.79 0.94
CA ILE A 74 6.70 22.03 0.21
C ILE A 74 8.21 22.21 0.07
N ASN A 75 8.67 22.57 -1.13
CA ASN A 75 10.08 22.89 -1.32
C ASN A 75 10.48 24.05 -0.40
N LEU A 76 11.53 23.85 0.39
CA LEU A 76 11.94 24.79 1.44
C LEU A 76 12.25 26.19 0.88
N ASN A 77 12.90 26.27 -0.29
CA ASN A 77 13.20 27.56 -0.93
C ASN A 77 11.95 28.28 -1.42
N GLN A 78 10.91 27.54 -1.83
CA GLN A 78 9.63 28.12 -2.23
C GLN A 78 8.83 28.59 -1.01
N TRP A 79 8.86 27.81 0.08
CA TRP A 79 8.23 28.19 1.34
C TRP A 79 8.76 29.53 1.88
N HIS A 80 10.09 29.74 1.79
CA HIS A 80 10.73 30.98 2.20
C HIS A 80 10.41 32.20 1.33
N GLN A 81 9.81 32.01 0.15
CA GLN A 81 9.40 33.10 -0.75
C GLN A 81 7.96 33.56 -0.49
N LEU A 82 7.21 32.88 0.40
CA LEU A 82 5.86 33.29 0.76
C LEU A 82 5.89 34.63 1.53
N PRO A 83 4.87 35.50 1.34
CA PRO A 83 4.80 36.82 1.97
C PRO A 83 4.62 36.78 3.49
#